data_AF-A0A524RVX3-F1
#
_entry.id   AF-A0A524RVX3-F1
#
_cell.length_a   1.000
_cell.length_b   1.000
_cell.length_c   1.000
_cell.angle_alpha   90.00
_cell.angle_beta   90.00
_cell.angle_gamma   90.00
#
_symmetry.space_group_name_H-M   'P 1'
#
loop_
_entity.id
_entity.type
_entity.pdbx_description
1 polymer ?
#
loop_
_entity_poly.entity_id
_entity_poly.type
_entity_poly.pdbx_seq_one_letter_code
_entity_poly.pdbx_strand_id
1 'polypeptide(L)'
;MTMSVEAMAAALVAKRQLHSPSFVNYVPSWELLQRIEKELLPPPKEDGKTLTELMRTGNKEPQDVLNQLQNAALLYCDNIYSFAKKIRDGQEPTIPWCPSGARSWAWPELPRELYDLLQGWNSTLLKRAVEKSPLHAYSDHIDPNAARKDSPALLVGRLLHSMLLEPEVVQQQYYVLPADAPLRPTEKQLEEPTRTGTKLHAAWLDAQRRQKWWQAFEAEHAEGEQVSEADYALAESLAVAVQQHPILGAVFPMEKRFSHLNELTLSWVDPEHHVRCKCRLDAVRFDGRSVVVYDFKSAIDADREAFGRVALDRLYWLQAAYYTDAIWHCLIGLAPLLDRAAEDLRQQVVAGDVTIAFEFVAIEKTYPFPVARYALTNEQLQLGRQLYMRGLDLVVQADRGGVWAGYPPGVQLLPEPPWAARKVNALLEATVMQEVA
;
A
#
# COMPACT_ATOMS: atom_id res chain seq x y z
N MET A 1 -6.61 -1.40 -36.63
CA MET A 1 -6.14 -0.71 -35.41
C MET A 1 -6.51 -1.59 -34.23
N THR A 2 -5.61 -2.48 -33.85
CA THR A 2 -5.77 -3.35 -32.69
C THR A 2 -5.64 -2.49 -31.44
N MET A 3 -6.71 -2.33 -30.66
CA MET A 3 -6.61 -1.78 -29.31
C MET A 3 -5.65 -2.67 -28.50
N SER A 4 -4.75 -2.08 -27.71
CA SER A 4 -3.91 -2.84 -26.80
C SER A 4 -4.78 -3.56 -25.75
N VAL A 5 -4.27 -4.66 -25.19
CA VAL A 5 -4.95 -5.40 -24.11
C VAL A 5 -5.28 -4.45 -22.94
N GLU A 6 -4.37 -3.51 -22.66
CA GLU A 6 -4.52 -2.41 -21.71
C GLU A 6 -5.74 -1.52 -22.00
N ALA A 7 -5.87 -1.00 -23.23
CA ALA A 7 -6.96 -0.11 -23.61
C ALA A 7 -8.33 -0.81 -23.58
N MET A 8 -8.35 -2.13 -23.78
CA MET A 8 -9.58 -2.93 -23.80
C MET A 8 -10.03 -3.30 -22.38
N ALA A 9 -9.10 -3.69 -21.49
CA ALA A 9 -9.38 -3.89 -20.07
C ALA A 9 -9.96 -2.61 -19.45
N ALA A 10 -9.34 -1.46 -19.74
CA ALA A 10 -9.82 -0.18 -19.27
C ALA A 10 -11.25 0.16 -19.78
N ALA A 11 -11.51 -0.04 -21.07
CA ALA A 11 -12.83 0.20 -21.66
C ALA A 11 -13.95 -0.69 -21.08
N LEU A 12 -13.64 -1.91 -20.64
CA LEU A 12 -14.60 -2.82 -20.03
C LEU A 12 -14.91 -2.46 -18.57
N VAL A 13 -13.91 -2.02 -17.81
CA VAL A 13 -14.16 -1.54 -16.45
C VAL A 13 -14.96 -0.24 -16.47
N ALA A 14 -14.68 0.66 -17.42
CA ALA A 14 -15.50 1.85 -17.69
C ALA A 14 -16.99 1.52 -17.95
N LYS A 15 -17.27 0.42 -18.67
CA LYS A 15 -18.62 0.04 -19.11
C LYS A 15 -19.50 -0.53 -17.99
N ARG A 16 -18.93 -0.95 -16.84
CA ARG A 16 -19.65 -1.63 -15.75
C ARG A 16 -20.06 -0.73 -14.57
N GLN A 17 -20.01 0.60 -14.74
CA GLN A 17 -20.55 1.60 -13.80
C GLN A 17 -20.04 1.48 -12.35
N LEU A 18 -18.81 1.02 -12.15
CA LEU A 18 -18.08 1.28 -10.91
C LEU A 18 -17.41 2.64 -11.07
N HIS A 19 -17.94 3.66 -10.40
CA HIS A 19 -17.46 5.05 -10.51
C HIS A 19 -16.13 5.31 -9.77
N SER A 20 -15.30 4.28 -9.56
CA SER A 20 -13.99 4.42 -8.92
C SER A 20 -12.89 4.39 -10.00
N PRO A 21 -12.03 5.40 -10.08
CA PRO A 21 -11.12 5.60 -11.21
C PRO A 21 -9.95 4.61 -11.26
N SER A 22 -9.48 4.15 -10.09
CA SER A 22 -8.49 3.09 -9.94
C SER A 22 -8.94 1.75 -10.53
N PHE A 23 -10.25 1.57 -10.79
CA PHE A 23 -10.79 0.41 -11.47
C PHE A 23 -10.81 0.60 -12.98
N VAL A 24 -11.27 1.77 -13.44
CA VAL A 24 -11.54 2.05 -14.86
C VAL A 24 -10.30 1.92 -15.73
N ASN A 25 -9.10 2.11 -15.16
CA ASN A 25 -7.83 2.02 -15.89
C ASN A 25 -6.90 0.91 -15.39
N TYR A 26 -7.35 0.04 -14.48
CA TYR A 26 -6.50 -1.04 -13.97
C TYR A 26 -6.26 -2.08 -15.07
N VAL A 27 -4.99 -2.29 -15.40
CA VAL A 27 -4.53 -3.35 -16.28
C VAL A 27 -3.65 -4.29 -15.45
N PRO A 28 -3.98 -5.60 -15.35
CA PRO A 28 -3.12 -6.55 -14.66
C PRO A 28 -1.74 -6.59 -15.32
N SER A 29 -0.67 -6.78 -14.55
CA SER A 29 0.67 -6.91 -15.12
C SER A 29 0.75 -8.06 -16.14
N TRP A 30 1.68 -7.95 -17.09
CA TRP A 30 1.89 -8.98 -18.09
C TRP A 30 2.17 -10.35 -17.46
N GLU A 31 2.96 -10.39 -16.38
CA GLU A 31 3.28 -11.59 -15.61
C GLU A 31 2.03 -12.18 -14.95
N LEU A 32 1.17 -11.32 -14.38
CA LEU A 32 -0.09 -11.74 -13.79
C LEU A 32 -1.03 -12.32 -14.86
N LEU A 33 -1.12 -11.71 -16.04
CA LEU A 33 -1.90 -12.23 -17.16
C LEU A 33 -1.41 -13.61 -17.63
N GLN A 34 -0.10 -13.80 -17.74
CA GLN A 34 0.50 -15.11 -18.07
C GLN A 34 0.19 -16.17 -17.00
N ARG A 35 0.15 -15.78 -15.72
CA ARG A 35 -0.18 -16.68 -14.60
C ARG A 35 -1.67 -17.03 -14.56
N ILE A 36 -2.54 -16.06 -14.74
CA ILE A 36 -4.00 -16.27 -14.82
C ILE A 36 -4.33 -17.22 -15.96
N GLU A 37 -3.64 -17.12 -17.09
CA GLU A 37 -3.80 -18.10 -18.15
C GLU A 37 -3.42 -19.52 -17.70
N LYS A 38 -2.27 -19.69 -17.05
CA LYS A 38 -1.77 -21.01 -16.62
C LYS A 38 -2.68 -21.66 -15.56
N GLU A 39 -3.30 -20.87 -14.69
CA GLU A 39 -4.01 -21.37 -13.50
C GLU A 39 -5.55 -21.20 -13.54
N LEU A 40 -6.09 -20.22 -14.28
CA LEU A 40 -7.52 -19.85 -14.25
C LEU A 40 -8.28 -20.09 -15.55
N LEU A 41 -7.59 -20.22 -16.69
CA LEU A 41 -8.20 -20.80 -17.89
C LEU A 41 -8.06 -22.32 -17.81
N PRO A 42 -9.10 -23.11 -18.17
CA PRO A 42 -8.94 -24.56 -18.25
C PRO A 42 -7.71 -24.85 -19.10
N PRO A 43 -6.83 -25.80 -18.69
CA PRO A 43 -5.59 -26.04 -19.40
C PRO A 43 -5.91 -26.21 -20.89
N PRO A 44 -5.13 -25.61 -21.81
CA PRO A 44 -5.28 -25.95 -23.22
C PRO A 44 -5.24 -27.47 -23.28
N LYS A 45 -6.25 -28.06 -23.92
CA LYS A 45 -6.52 -29.50 -23.87
C LYS A 45 -5.39 -30.38 -24.42
N GLU A 46 -4.26 -29.80 -24.83
CA GLU A 46 -3.07 -30.51 -25.26
C GLU A 46 -1.81 -29.80 -24.72
N ASP A 47 -0.91 -30.60 -24.14
CA ASP A 47 0.53 -30.38 -23.89
C ASP A 47 1.05 -29.58 -22.67
N GLY A 48 0.24 -28.86 -21.88
CA GLY A 48 0.75 -28.21 -20.65
C GLY A 48 1.86 -27.16 -20.84
N LYS A 49 2.08 -26.70 -22.08
CA LYS A 49 3.04 -25.66 -22.47
C LYS A 49 2.43 -24.25 -22.29
N THR A 50 3.23 -23.28 -21.90
CA THR A 50 2.86 -21.85 -21.84
C THR A 50 2.66 -21.25 -23.25
N LEU A 51 1.94 -20.13 -23.39
CA LEU A 51 1.76 -19.47 -24.70
C LEU A 51 3.08 -19.08 -25.36
N THR A 52 4.07 -18.65 -24.60
CA THR A 52 5.41 -18.31 -25.10
C THR A 52 6.09 -19.56 -25.70
N GLU A 53 5.92 -20.71 -25.06
CA GLU A 53 6.42 -21.99 -25.58
C GLU A 53 5.65 -22.45 -26.81
N LEU A 54 4.32 -22.28 -26.82
CA LEU A 54 3.46 -22.63 -27.97
C LEU A 54 3.77 -21.77 -29.20
N MET A 55 4.07 -20.47 -29.03
CA MET A 55 4.56 -19.60 -30.11
C MET A 55 5.93 -20.04 -30.61
N ARG A 56 6.84 -20.40 -29.70
CA ARG A 56 8.20 -20.84 -30.06
C ARG A 56 8.20 -22.18 -30.81
N THR A 57 7.24 -23.05 -30.53
CA THR A 57 7.06 -24.32 -31.26
C THR A 57 6.26 -24.18 -32.56
N GLY A 58 5.72 -22.98 -32.87
CA GLY A 58 4.86 -22.77 -34.04
C GLY A 58 3.47 -23.41 -33.93
N ASN A 59 3.05 -23.78 -32.72
CA ASN A 59 1.81 -24.52 -32.47
C ASN A 59 0.58 -23.61 -32.26
N LYS A 60 0.78 -22.29 -32.17
CA LYS A 60 -0.31 -21.30 -32.07
C LYS A 60 0.05 -20.02 -32.81
N GLU A 61 -0.94 -19.43 -33.48
CA GLU A 61 -0.79 -18.15 -34.16
C GLU A 61 -0.74 -16.98 -33.13
N PRO A 62 0.01 -15.89 -33.41
CA PRO A 62 0.10 -14.73 -32.52
C PRO A 62 -1.24 -14.11 -32.13
N GLN A 63 -2.27 -14.24 -32.98
CA GLN A 63 -3.60 -13.71 -32.71
C GLN A 63 -4.37 -14.56 -31.68
N ASP A 64 -4.17 -15.88 -31.66
CA ASP A 64 -4.82 -16.76 -30.69
C ASP A 64 -4.28 -16.53 -29.29
N VAL A 65 -2.97 -16.29 -29.19
CA VAL A 65 -2.26 -15.86 -27.97
C VAL A 65 -2.88 -14.56 -27.44
N LEU A 66 -3.04 -13.56 -28.30
CA LEU A 66 -3.64 -12.27 -27.94
C LEU A 66 -5.07 -12.45 -27.43
N ASN A 67 -5.88 -13.28 -28.10
CA ASN A 67 -7.26 -13.56 -27.68
C ASN A 67 -7.32 -14.29 -26.32
N GLN A 68 -6.39 -15.21 -26.04
CA GLN A 68 -6.34 -15.92 -24.75
C GLN A 68 -5.94 -14.99 -23.60
N LEU A 69 -4.95 -14.13 -23.81
CA LEU A 69 -4.54 -13.11 -22.84
C LEU A 69 -5.67 -12.10 -22.59
N GLN A 70 -6.43 -11.73 -23.62
CA GLN A 70 -7.62 -10.90 -23.48
C GLN A 70 -8.69 -11.58 -22.61
N ASN A 71 -8.93 -12.88 -22.80
CA ASN A 71 -9.89 -13.63 -21.98
C ASN A 71 -9.42 -13.78 -20.52
N ALA A 72 -8.12 -13.97 -20.28
CA ALA A 72 -7.54 -14.00 -18.94
C ALA A 72 -7.70 -12.65 -18.22
N ALA A 73 -7.39 -11.54 -18.90
CA ALA A 73 -7.60 -10.19 -18.38
C ALA A 73 -9.08 -9.93 -18.04
N LEU A 74 -9.99 -10.31 -18.93
CA LEU A 74 -11.43 -10.22 -18.71
C LEU A 74 -11.88 -11.00 -17.47
N LEU A 75 -11.40 -12.24 -17.31
CA LEU A 75 -11.73 -13.07 -16.17
C LEU A 75 -11.21 -12.43 -14.86
N TYR A 76 -10.00 -11.88 -14.85
CA TYR A 76 -9.47 -11.17 -13.69
C TYR A 76 -10.33 -9.95 -13.31
N CYS A 77 -10.69 -9.12 -14.30
CA CYS A 77 -11.55 -7.97 -14.09
C CYS A 77 -12.95 -8.39 -13.60
N ASP A 78 -13.50 -9.50 -14.12
CA ASP A 78 -14.75 -10.10 -13.63
C ASP A 78 -14.63 -10.56 -12.18
N ASN A 79 -13.48 -11.10 -11.80
CA ASN A 79 -13.20 -11.54 -10.44
C ASN A 79 -13.07 -10.35 -9.48
N ILE A 80 -12.33 -9.30 -9.86
CA ILE A 80 -12.29 -8.02 -9.14
C ILE A 80 -13.69 -7.44 -8.99
N TYR A 81 -14.49 -7.45 -10.05
CA TYR A 81 -15.85 -6.92 -10.03
C TYR A 81 -16.76 -7.72 -9.09
N SER A 82 -16.73 -9.05 -9.19
CA SER A 82 -17.46 -9.97 -8.30
C SER A 82 -17.05 -9.75 -6.84
N PHE A 83 -15.74 -9.60 -6.61
CA PHE A 83 -15.16 -9.31 -5.30
C PHE A 83 -15.64 -7.97 -4.74
N ALA A 84 -15.53 -6.89 -5.51
CA ALA A 84 -15.99 -5.55 -5.17
C ALA A 84 -17.50 -5.52 -4.85
N LYS A 85 -18.30 -6.20 -5.69
CA LYS A 85 -19.75 -6.34 -5.49
C LYS A 85 -20.05 -7.04 -4.17
N LYS A 86 -19.36 -8.14 -3.85
CA LYS A 86 -19.55 -8.86 -2.59
C LYS A 86 -19.19 -8.01 -1.38
N ILE A 87 -18.07 -7.29 -1.41
CA ILE A 87 -17.69 -6.36 -0.34
C ILE A 87 -18.78 -5.30 -0.13
N ARG A 88 -19.24 -4.66 -1.22
CA ARG A 88 -20.31 -3.67 -1.17
C ARG A 88 -21.61 -4.24 -0.59
N ASP A 89 -21.94 -5.47 -0.96
CA ASP A 89 -23.15 -6.15 -0.51
C ASP A 89 -22.96 -6.79 0.90
N GLY A 90 -21.84 -6.53 1.59
CA GLY A 90 -21.54 -7.02 2.95
C GLY A 90 -21.23 -8.53 3.03
N GLN A 91 -20.91 -9.16 1.91
CA GLN A 91 -20.65 -10.58 1.79
C GLN A 91 -19.15 -10.88 1.78
N GLU A 92 -18.78 -12.05 2.29
CA GLU A 92 -17.39 -12.53 2.20
C GLU A 92 -17.04 -12.83 0.73
N PRO A 93 -15.98 -12.22 0.19
CA PRO A 93 -15.61 -12.44 -1.19
C PRO A 93 -15.10 -13.86 -1.42
N THR A 94 -15.50 -14.47 -2.54
CA THR A 94 -14.89 -15.73 -3.01
C THR A 94 -13.77 -15.39 -3.98
N ILE A 95 -12.57 -15.88 -3.71
CA ILE A 95 -11.41 -15.65 -4.56
C ILE A 95 -11.32 -16.82 -5.55
N PRO A 96 -11.32 -16.59 -6.86
CA PRO A 96 -11.48 -17.65 -7.86
C PRO A 96 -10.40 -18.75 -7.83
N TRP A 97 -9.14 -18.39 -7.54
CA TRP A 97 -8.04 -19.36 -7.38
C TRP A 97 -7.91 -19.89 -5.95
N CYS A 98 -8.75 -19.40 -5.03
CA CYS A 98 -8.81 -19.89 -3.67
C CYS A 98 -10.07 -20.75 -3.51
N PRO A 99 -9.99 -21.97 -2.96
CA PRO A 99 -11.17 -22.80 -2.75
C PRO A 99 -12.27 -22.02 -2.01
N SER A 100 -13.53 -22.19 -2.41
CA SER A 100 -14.66 -21.59 -1.70
C SER A 100 -14.62 -21.99 -0.22
N GLY A 101 -14.66 -20.99 0.68
CA GLY A 101 -14.52 -21.21 2.13
C GLY A 101 -13.08 -21.23 2.66
N ALA A 102 -12.08 -20.86 1.84
CA ALA A 102 -10.70 -20.75 2.29
C ALA A 102 -10.55 -19.71 3.41
N ARG A 103 -10.01 -20.16 4.55
CA ARG A 103 -9.75 -19.31 5.72
C ARG A 103 -8.60 -18.32 5.49
N SER A 104 -7.80 -18.49 4.45
CA SER A 104 -6.62 -17.68 4.16
C SER A 104 -6.37 -17.58 2.66
N TRP A 105 -5.89 -16.43 2.20
CA TRP A 105 -5.65 -16.18 0.79
C TRP A 105 -4.62 -15.06 0.56
N ALA A 106 -4.04 -15.07 -0.65
CA ALA A 106 -3.15 -14.05 -1.17
C ALA A 106 -3.70 -13.51 -2.49
N TRP A 107 -3.67 -12.19 -2.66
CA TRP A 107 -4.15 -11.51 -3.85
C TRP A 107 -3.08 -10.54 -4.38
N PRO A 108 -2.41 -10.86 -5.51
CA PRO A 108 -1.44 -9.97 -6.14
C PRO A 108 -2.16 -8.81 -6.82
N GLU A 109 -1.59 -7.60 -6.76
CA GLU A 109 -2.12 -6.42 -7.47
C GLU A 109 -3.61 -6.12 -7.18
N LEU A 110 -4.07 -6.37 -5.94
CA LEU A 110 -5.39 -5.88 -5.53
C LEU A 110 -5.34 -4.34 -5.51
N PRO A 111 -6.25 -3.61 -6.17
CA PRO A 111 -6.32 -2.15 -6.04
C PRO A 111 -6.39 -1.70 -4.59
N ARG A 112 -5.71 -0.60 -4.25
CA ARG A 112 -5.61 -0.10 -2.88
C ARG A 112 -6.97 0.20 -2.26
N GLU A 113 -7.90 0.73 -3.05
CA GLU A 113 -9.24 1.09 -2.63
C GLU A 113 -10.04 -0.15 -2.22
N LEU A 114 -9.83 -1.27 -2.92
CA LEU A 114 -10.42 -2.55 -2.52
C LEU A 114 -9.82 -3.09 -1.24
N TYR A 115 -8.49 -2.98 -1.10
CA TYR A 115 -7.85 -3.35 0.15
C TYR A 115 -8.41 -2.55 1.33
N ASP A 116 -8.62 -1.24 1.17
CA ASP A 116 -9.15 -0.39 2.22
C ASP A 116 -10.60 -0.78 2.60
N LEU A 117 -11.40 -1.21 1.63
CA LEU A 117 -12.76 -1.70 1.84
C LEU A 117 -12.85 -3.11 2.46
N LEU A 118 -11.76 -3.89 2.47
CA LEU A 118 -11.78 -5.23 3.06
C LEU A 118 -12.12 -5.18 4.55
N GLN A 119 -13.00 -6.05 4.99
CA GLN A 119 -13.16 -6.31 6.41
C GLN A 119 -11.95 -7.09 6.92
N GLY A 120 -11.43 -6.67 8.08
CA GLY A 120 -10.36 -7.36 8.78
C GLY A 120 -9.42 -6.41 9.50
N TRP A 121 -8.88 -6.88 10.63
CA TRP A 121 -7.92 -6.13 11.41
C TRP A 121 -6.58 -6.04 10.68
N ASN A 122 -5.87 -4.93 10.82
CA ASN A 122 -4.58 -4.69 10.17
C ASN A 122 -3.57 -4.12 11.17
N SER A 123 -2.27 -4.20 10.83
CA SER A 123 -1.19 -3.82 11.73
C SER A 123 -1.32 -2.38 12.25
N THR A 124 -1.71 -1.42 11.43
CA THR A 124 -1.85 -0.01 11.82
C THR A 124 -2.92 0.18 12.90
N LEU A 125 -4.08 -0.45 12.73
CA LEU A 125 -5.16 -0.44 13.71
C LEU A 125 -4.72 -1.09 15.03
N LEU A 126 -4.04 -2.24 14.96
CA LEU A 126 -3.55 -2.96 16.15
C LEU A 126 -2.49 -2.14 16.91
N LYS A 127 -1.54 -1.53 16.20
CA LYS A 127 -0.57 -0.59 16.80
C LYS A 127 -1.28 0.52 17.53
N ARG A 128 -2.31 1.11 16.93
CA ARG A 128 -3.04 2.22 17.55
C ARG A 128 -3.77 1.79 18.82
N ALA A 129 -4.37 0.59 18.81
CA ALA A 129 -5.03 0.02 19.97
C ALA A 129 -4.06 -0.21 21.14
N VAL A 130 -2.86 -0.71 20.85
CA VAL A 130 -1.80 -0.99 21.84
C VAL A 130 -1.13 0.29 22.34
N GLU A 131 -0.76 1.20 21.43
CA GLU A 131 -0.02 2.42 21.76
C GLU A 131 -0.88 3.43 22.54
N LYS A 132 -2.18 3.51 22.23
CA LYS A 132 -3.10 4.48 22.83
C LYS A 132 -4.28 3.80 23.52
N SER A 133 -5.28 3.38 22.75
CA SER A 133 -6.47 2.68 23.26
C SER A 133 -7.35 2.17 22.11
N PRO A 134 -8.29 1.24 22.38
CA PRO A 134 -9.32 0.84 21.41
C PRO A 134 -10.10 2.04 20.84
N LEU A 135 -10.52 3.01 21.65
CA LEU A 135 -11.24 4.19 21.15
C LEU A 135 -10.46 4.96 20.08
N HIS A 136 -9.15 5.15 20.25
CA HIS A 136 -8.33 5.82 19.25
C HIS A 136 -8.22 4.96 17.98
N ALA A 137 -8.09 3.64 18.11
CA ALA A 137 -8.08 2.74 16.95
C ALA A 137 -9.41 2.80 16.18
N TYR A 138 -10.55 2.82 16.88
CA TYR A 138 -11.87 3.00 16.29
C TYR A 138 -11.99 4.33 15.57
N SER A 139 -11.66 5.44 16.24
CA SER A 139 -11.74 6.77 15.66
C SER A 139 -10.84 6.92 14.42
N ASP A 140 -9.61 6.38 14.46
CA ASP A 140 -8.65 6.61 13.37
C ASP A 140 -8.88 5.68 12.16
N HIS A 141 -9.53 4.51 12.35
CA HIS A 141 -9.59 3.47 11.32
C HIS A 141 -10.98 2.90 11.01
N ILE A 142 -11.99 3.14 11.85
CA ILE A 142 -13.32 2.53 11.73
C ILE A 142 -14.42 3.59 11.60
N ASP A 143 -14.37 4.66 12.40
CA ASP A 143 -15.43 5.69 12.41
C ASP A 143 -15.51 6.42 11.06
N PRO A 144 -16.64 6.31 10.33
CA PRO A 144 -16.80 7.00 9.04
C PRO A 144 -16.89 8.52 9.18
N ASN A 145 -17.16 9.04 10.38
CA ASN A 145 -17.29 10.48 10.64
C ASN A 145 -15.98 11.14 11.10
N ALA A 146 -14.95 10.35 11.38
CA ALA A 146 -13.67 10.89 11.81
C ALA A 146 -12.95 11.57 10.64
N ALA A 147 -12.48 12.80 10.88
CA ALA A 147 -11.63 13.49 9.93
C ALA A 147 -10.30 12.75 9.81
N ARG A 148 -10.08 12.06 8.68
CA ARG A 148 -8.78 11.46 8.35
C ARG A 148 -7.76 12.58 8.22
N LYS A 149 -6.72 12.54 9.05
CA LYS A 149 -5.61 13.49 8.98
C LYS A 149 -4.58 12.93 8.01
N ASP A 150 -4.62 13.36 6.76
CA ASP A 150 -3.46 13.17 5.88
C ASP A 150 -2.36 14.13 6.32
N SER A 151 -1.21 13.57 6.67
CA SER A 151 -0.04 14.34 7.03
C SER A 151 0.83 14.52 5.78
N PRO A 152 1.15 15.75 5.37
CA PRO A 152 2.11 16.00 4.29
C PRO A 152 3.46 15.30 4.52
N ALA A 153 3.83 15.04 5.78
CA ALA A 153 5.04 14.31 6.14
C ALA A 153 5.10 12.86 5.61
N LEU A 154 3.96 12.28 5.21
CA LEU A 154 3.86 10.93 4.65
C LEU A 154 3.86 10.91 3.11
N LEU A 155 3.70 12.07 2.44
CA LEU A 155 3.53 12.15 0.99
C LEU A 155 4.75 11.61 0.24
N VAL A 156 5.96 12.07 0.58
CA VAL A 156 7.21 11.58 -0.02
C VAL A 156 7.37 10.07 0.17
N GLY A 157 6.96 9.54 1.33
CA GLY A 157 7.00 8.10 1.60
C GLY A 157 6.04 7.31 0.71
N ARG A 158 4.80 7.79 0.54
CA ARG A 158 3.81 7.18 -0.37
C ARG A 158 4.26 7.25 -1.83
N LEU A 159 4.81 8.39 -2.25
CA LEU A 159 5.32 8.57 -3.61
C LEU A 159 6.51 7.64 -3.89
N LEU A 160 7.45 7.52 -2.94
CA LEU A 160 8.55 6.56 -3.01
C LEU A 160 8.04 5.11 -3.15
N HIS A 161 7.06 4.72 -2.34
CA HIS A 161 6.42 3.40 -2.43
C HIS A 161 5.85 3.18 -3.84
N SER A 162 5.01 4.08 -4.34
CA SER A 162 4.44 3.98 -5.69
C SER A 162 5.54 3.92 -6.77
N MET A 163 6.58 4.76 -6.69
CA MET A 163 7.69 4.76 -7.66
C MET A 163 8.47 3.45 -7.70
N LEU A 164 8.64 2.80 -6.55
CA LEU A 164 9.42 1.57 -6.45
C LEU A 164 8.58 0.32 -6.72
N LEU A 165 7.33 0.33 -6.28
CA LEU A 165 6.49 -0.86 -6.17
C LEU A 165 5.42 -0.95 -7.25
N GLU A 166 4.89 0.20 -7.67
CA GLU A 166 3.81 0.33 -8.67
C GLU A 166 4.13 1.45 -9.69
N PRO A 167 5.32 1.47 -10.34
CA PRO A 167 5.76 2.57 -11.22
C PRO A 167 4.80 2.90 -12.37
N GLU A 168 4.01 1.94 -12.80
CA GLU A 168 3.00 2.04 -13.86
C GLU A 168 1.82 2.96 -13.52
N VAL A 169 1.47 3.09 -12.23
CA VAL A 169 0.33 3.91 -11.80
C VAL A 169 0.75 5.25 -11.20
N VAL A 170 2.05 5.50 -11.02
CA VAL A 170 2.56 6.76 -10.42
C VAL A 170 2.04 7.99 -11.15
N GLN A 171 2.09 8.00 -12.48
CA GLN A 171 1.64 9.14 -13.31
C GLN A 171 0.11 9.33 -13.27
N GLN A 172 -0.63 8.30 -12.86
CA GLN A 172 -2.08 8.38 -12.68
C GLN A 172 -2.41 8.87 -11.26
N GLN A 173 -1.64 8.43 -10.27
CA GLN A 173 -1.85 8.73 -8.85
C GLN A 173 -1.29 10.09 -8.43
N TYR A 174 -0.28 10.62 -9.11
CA TYR A 174 0.38 11.86 -8.72
C TYR A 174 0.70 12.72 -9.94
N TYR A 175 0.59 14.02 -9.76
CA TYR A 175 1.01 14.99 -10.78
C TYR A 175 1.76 16.17 -10.17
N VAL A 176 2.69 16.73 -10.93
CA VAL A 176 3.38 17.98 -10.61
C VAL A 176 2.75 19.07 -11.47
N LEU A 177 2.37 20.19 -10.86
CA LEU A 177 1.91 21.33 -11.63
C LEU A 177 3.07 21.91 -12.47
N PRO A 178 2.94 22.03 -13.80
CA PRO A 178 4.00 22.58 -14.64
C PRO A 178 4.41 23.99 -14.19
N ALA A 179 5.71 24.29 -14.24
CA ALA A 179 6.23 25.60 -13.84
C ALA A 179 5.70 26.76 -14.71
N ASP A 180 5.31 26.47 -15.95
CA ASP A 180 4.70 27.39 -16.91
C ASP A 180 3.17 27.38 -16.88
N ALA A 181 2.55 26.70 -15.91
CA ALA A 181 1.10 26.68 -15.76
C ALA A 181 0.55 28.11 -15.63
N PRO A 182 -0.47 28.48 -16.44
CA PRO A 182 -1.04 29.81 -16.36
C PRO A 182 -1.67 30.06 -15.00
N LEU A 183 -1.59 31.29 -14.48
CA LEU A 183 -2.28 31.65 -13.24
C LEU A 183 -3.78 31.33 -13.35
N ARG A 184 -4.37 30.83 -12.26
CA ARG A 184 -5.83 30.63 -12.20
C ARG A 184 -6.54 31.98 -12.41
N PRO A 185 -7.54 32.06 -13.30
CA PRO A 185 -8.31 33.28 -13.47
C PRO A 185 -9.14 33.56 -12.22
N THR A 186 -9.18 34.82 -11.79
CA THR A 186 -10.05 35.24 -10.68
C THR A 186 -11.50 35.30 -11.16
N GLU A 187 -12.47 35.13 -10.27
CA GLU A 187 -13.91 35.21 -10.58
C GLU A 187 -14.26 36.49 -11.39
N LYS A 188 -13.75 37.65 -10.96
CA LYS A 188 -13.93 38.93 -11.65
C LYS A 188 -13.37 38.98 -13.09
N GLN A 189 -12.34 38.19 -13.39
CA GLN A 189 -11.76 38.13 -14.75
C GLN A 189 -12.61 37.28 -15.70
N LEU A 190 -13.49 36.43 -15.17
CA LEU A 190 -14.38 35.56 -15.94
C LEU A 190 -15.72 36.24 -16.27
N GLU A 191 -16.04 37.35 -15.61
CA GLU A 191 -17.20 38.19 -15.91
C GLU A 191 -17.09 38.82 -17.30
N GLU A 192 -18.08 38.57 -18.16
CA GLU A 192 -18.09 39.10 -19.52
C GLU A 192 -18.26 40.64 -19.51
N PRO A 193 -17.32 41.39 -20.12
CA PRO A 193 -17.40 42.84 -20.14
C PRO A 193 -18.45 43.32 -21.15
N THR A 194 -19.19 44.37 -20.78
CA THR A 194 -20.25 44.95 -21.61
C THR A 194 -19.79 45.58 -22.93
N ARG A 195 -18.49 45.85 -23.09
CA ARG A 195 -17.93 46.50 -24.28
C ARG A 195 -16.74 45.74 -24.88
N THR A 196 -16.90 45.32 -26.13
CA THR A 196 -15.87 44.62 -26.92
C THR A 196 -14.76 45.57 -27.39
N GLY A 197 -13.60 45.02 -27.77
CA GLY A 197 -12.44 45.79 -28.26
C GLY A 197 -11.69 46.61 -27.20
N THR A 198 -12.03 46.45 -25.92
CA THR A 198 -11.37 47.13 -24.80
C THR A 198 -10.25 46.30 -24.17
N LYS A 199 -9.38 46.91 -23.35
CA LYS A 199 -8.41 46.19 -22.52
C LYS A 199 -9.07 45.15 -21.60
N LEU A 200 -10.26 45.48 -21.08
CA LEU A 200 -11.06 44.56 -20.26
C LEU A 200 -11.53 43.35 -21.07
N HIS A 201 -12.01 43.56 -22.30
CA HIS A 201 -12.38 42.48 -23.22
C HIS A 201 -11.19 41.57 -23.56
N ALA A 202 -10.01 42.13 -23.80
CA ALA A 202 -8.80 41.33 -24.04
C ALA A 202 -8.38 40.51 -22.81
N ALA A 203 -8.47 41.08 -21.60
CA ALA A 203 -8.19 40.38 -20.36
C ALA A 203 -9.19 39.26 -20.07
N TRP A 204 -10.48 39.46 -20.38
CA TRP A 204 -11.51 38.43 -20.29
C TRP A 204 -11.25 37.26 -21.26
N LEU A 205 -10.91 37.54 -22.53
CA LEU A 205 -10.53 36.51 -23.50
C LEU A 205 -9.33 35.69 -23.02
N ASP A 206 -8.34 36.33 -22.40
CA ASP A 206 -7.20 35.65 -21.81
C ASP A 206 -7.59 34.77 -20.62
N ALA A 207 -8.43 35.29 -19.71
CA ALA A 207 -8.94 34.54 -18.58
C ALA A 207 -9.73 33.30 -19.02
N GLN A 208 -10.54 33.41 -20.07
CA GLN A 208 -11.24 32.27 -20.67
C GLN A 208 -10.28 31.21 -21.24
N ARG A 209 -9.18 31.61 -21.89
CA ARG A 209 -8.15 30.66 -22.35
C ARG A 209 -7.48 29.94 -21.17
N ARG A 210 -7.09 30.68 -20.13
CA ARG A 210 -6.50 30.11 -18.91
C ARG A 210 -7.49 29.18 -18.21
N GLN A 211 -8.77 29.54 -18.14
CA GLN A 211 -9.81 28.69 -17.58
C GLN A 211 -9.96 27.37 -18.34
N LYS A 212 -9.96 27.42 -19.69
CA LYS A 212 -9.98 26.21 -20.52
C LYS A 212 -8.78 25.31 -20.30
N TRP A 213 -7.58 25.89 -20.15
CA TRP A 213 -6.38 25.14 -19.80
C TRP A 213 -6.55 24.44 -18.44
N TRP A 214 -7.00 25.16 -17.41
CA TRP A 214 -7.21 24.58 -16.07
C TRP A 214 -8.28 23.49 -16.09
N GLN A 215 -9.38 23.68 -16.81
CA GLN A 215 -10.42 22.65 -16.96
C GLN A 215 -9.88 21.38 -17.64
N ALA A 216 -9.05 21.53 -18.67
CA ALA A 216 -8.43 20.39 -19.34
C ALA A 216 -7.43 19.67 -18.43
N PHE A 217 -6.57 20.44 -17.75
CA PHE A 217 -5.56 19.91 -16.82
C PHE A 217 -6.20 19.21 -15.61
N GLU A 218 -7.22 19.82 -14.99
CA GLU A 218 -7.97 19.21 -13.89
C GLU A 218 -8.76 17.98 -14.34
N ALA A 219 -9.25 17.93 -15.58
CA ALA A 219 -9.91 16.74 -16.12
C ALA A 219 -8.91 15.60 -16.40
N GLU A 220 -7.71 15.92 -16.89
CA GLU A 220 -6.63 14.96 -17.12
C GLU A 220 -6.10 14.37 -15.80
N HIS A 221 -6.06 15.18 -14.74
CA HIS A 221 -5.53 14.82 -13.43
C HIS A 221 -6.60 14.73 -12.34
N ALA A 222 -7.87 14.47 -12.70
CA ALA A 222 -9.00 14.50 -11.78
C ALA A 222 -8.82 13.57 -10.56
N GLU A 223 -8.00 12.53 -10.73
CA GLU A 223 -7.80 11.42 -9.81
C GLU A 223 -6.41 11.38 -9.20
N GLY A 224 -5.52 12.27 -9.66
CA GLY A 224 -4.17 12.38 -9.15
C GLY A 224 -4.11 13.29 -7.93
N GLU A 225 -3.20 12.99 -7.01
CA GLU A 225 -2.82 13.89 -5.93
C GLU A 225 -1.72 14.85 -6.42
N GLN A 226 -1.94 16.16 -6.30
CA GLN A 226 -0.90 17.13 -6.65
C GLN A 226 0.27 17.01 -5.68
N VAL A 227 1.48 16.93 -6.20
CA VAL A 227 2.72 16.94 -5.41
C VAL A 227 3.64 18.09 -5.84
N SER A 228 4.51 18.53 -4.93
CA SER A 228 5.51 19.54 -5.28
C SER A 228 6.59 18.93 -6.17
N GLU A 229 7.19 19.74 -7.05
CA GLU A 229 8.33 19.31 -7.87
C GLU A 229 9.49 18.80 -7.01
N ALA A 230 9.72 19.44 -5.87
CA ALA A 230 10.77 19.05 -4.92
C ALA A 230 10.50 17.70 -4.27
N ASP A 231 9.26 17.42 -3.85
CA ASP A 231 8.89 16.13 -3.26
C ASP A 231 8.93 15.01 -4.29
N TYR A 232 8.54 15.29 -5.54
CA TYR A 232 8.62 14.34 -6.65
C TYR A 232 10.07 13.97 -6.96
N ALA A 233 10.93 14.98 -7.17
CA ALA A 233 12.35 14.78 -7.43
C ALA A 233 13.07 14.09 -6.26
N LEU A 234 12.67 14.39 -5.01
CA LEU A 234 13.17 13.68 -3.84
C LEU A 234 12.79 12.21 -3.89
N ALA A 235 11.51 11.87 -4.04
CA ALA A 235 11.05 10.48 -4.10
C ALA A 235 11.72 9.69 -5.24
N GLU A 236 11.90 10.32 -6.41
CA GLU A 236 12.62 9.72 -7.54
C GLU A 236 14.09 9.42 -7.16
N SER A 237 14.77 10.37 -6.52
CA SER A 237 16.15 10.18 -6.04
C SER A 237 16.26 9.05 -5.02
N LEU A 238 15.27 8.91 -4.12
CA LEU A 238 15.23 7.82 -3.14
C LEU A 238 14.99 6.46 -3.83
N ALA A 239 14.13 6.40 -4.84
CA ALA A 239 13.89 5.18 -5.61
C ALA A 239 15.16 4.76 -6.38
N VAL A 240 15.87 5.72 -7.00
CA VAL A 240 17.17 5.48 -7.65
C VAL A 240 18.21 4.97 -6.65
N ALA A 241 18.26 5.50 -5.42
CA ALA A 241 19.19 5.02 -4.39
C ALA A 241 18.94 3.53 -4.04
N VAL A 242 17.67 3.10 -3.97
CA VAL A 242 17.32 1.68 -3.79
C VAL A 242 17.77 0.83 -4.97
N GLN A 243 17.56 1.31 -6.20
CA GLN A 243 17.97 0.60 -7.42
C GLN A 243 19.50 0.49 -7.55
N GLN A 244 20.24 1.48 -7.08
CA GLN A 244 21.71 1.46 -7.08
C GLN A 244 22.30 0.65 -5.94
N HIS A 245 21.50 0.30 -4.92
CA HIS A 245 21.99 -0.48 -3.80
C HIS A 245 22.41 -1.89 -4.26
N PRO A 246 23.63 -2.39 -3.91
CA PRO A 246 24.22 -3.60 -4.50
C PRO A 246 23.39 -4.88 -4.41
N ILE A 247 22.57 -5.00 -3.36
CA ILE A 247 21.67 -6.15 -3.18
C ILE A 247 20.26 -5.84 -3.69
N LEU A 248 19.62 -4.79 -3.15
CA LEU A 248 18.25 -4.41 -3.51
C LEU A 248 18.06 -4.09 -5.00
N GLY A 249 19.05 -3.54 -5.70
CA GLY A 249 18.96 -3.27 -7.14
C GLY A 249 18.70 -4.52 -7.99
N ALA A 250 19.24 -5.68 -7.58
CA ALA A 250 18.97 -6.95 -8.24
C ALA A 250 17.58 -7.52 -7.86
N VAL A 251 17.07 -7.17 -6.69
CA VAL A 251 15.77 -7.63 -6.15
C VAL A 251 14.59 -6.77 -6.66
N PHE A 252 14.87 -5.49 -6.92
CA PHE A 252 13.94 -4.47 -7.40
C PHE A 252 14.47 -3.84 -8.70
N PRO A 253 14.61 -4.63 -9.79
CA PRO A 253 15.11 -4.12 -11.06
C PRO A 253 14.06 -3.22 -11.74
N MET A 254 14.53 -2.21 -12.45
CA MET A 254 13.70 -1.24 -13.18
C MET A 254 12.85 -1.89 -14.30
N GLU A 255 13.30 -3.02 -14.84
CA GLU A 255 12.73 -3.69 -16.03
C GLU A 255 11.74 -4.83 -15.72
N LYS A 256 11.28 -4.95 -14.46
CA LYS A 256 10.21 -5.85 -13.96
C LYS A 256 10.35 -7.36 -14.23
N ARG A 257 10.51 -8.13 -13.13
CA ARG A 257 10.23 -9.59 -13.09
C ARG A 257 9.38 -10.04 -11.89
N PHE A 258 9.10 -9.17 -10.91
CA PHE A 258 8.37 -9.51 -9.68
C PHE A 258 7.38 -8.43 -9.20
N SER A 259 6.85 -7.59 -10.10
CA SER A 259 5.88 -6.54 -9.74
C SER A 259 4.60 -7.11 -9.13
N HIS A 260 4.16 -8.30 -9.53
CA HIS A 260 2.94 -8.93 -9.00
C HIS A 260 3.02 -9.32 -7.51
N LEU A 261 4.22 -9.39 -6.92
CA LEU A 261 4.43 -9.62 -5.49
C LEU A 261 4.76 -8.33 -4.72
N ASN A 262 4.73 -7.19 -5.40
CA ASN A 262 4.68 -5.91 -4.74
C ASN A 262 3.25 -5.62 -4.30
N GLU A 263 3.12 -4.89 -3.20
CA GLU A 263 1.82 -4.46 -2.67
C GLU A 263 0.85 -5.64 -2.46
N LEU A 264 1.41 -6.81 -2.11
CA LEU A 264 0.71 -8.08 -2.04
C LEU A 264 -0.29 -8.05 -0.88
N THR A 265 -1.56 -8.30 -1.20
CA THR A 265 -2.59 -8.36 -0.16
C THR A 265 -2.73 -9.79 0.37
N LEU A 266 -2.61 -9.93 1.68
CA LEU A 266 -2.89 -11.18 2.38
C LEU A 266 -4.08 -11.00 3.32
N SER A 267 -4.84 -12.07 3.49
CA SER A 267 -5.94 -12.09 4.45
C SER A 267 -6.15 -13.50 4.98
N TRP A 268 -6.38 -13.60 6.29
CA TRP A 268 -6.51 -14.87 6.99
C TRP A 268 -7.50 -14.76 8.15
N VAL A 269 -8.00 -15.89 8.62
CA VAL A 269 -8.70 -15.97 9.91
C VAL A 269 -7.65 -16.31 10.95
N ASP A 270 -7.46 -15.41 11.90
CA ASP A 270 -6.60 -15.68 13.05
C ASP A 270 -7.13 -16.91 13.81
N PRO A 271 -6.32 -17.96 14.01
CA PRO A 271 -6.80 -19.21 14.59
C PRO A 271 -7.15 -19.10 16.07
N GLU A 272 -6.60 -18.13 16.80
CA GLU A 272 -6.83 -17.96 18.24
C GLU A 272 -8.09 -17.13 18.53
N HIS A 273 -8.25 -16.02 17.82
CA HIS A 273 -9.34 -15.08 18.02
C HIS A 273 -10.55 -15.35 17.12
N HIS A 274 -10.37 -16.15 16.06
CA HIS A 274 -11.38 -16.43 15.03
C HIS A 274 -11.92 -15.18 14.34
N VAL A 275 -11.05 -14.21 14.10
CA VAL A 275 -11.37 -12.96 13.40
C VAL A 275 -10.57 -12.81 12.13
N ARG A 276 -11.15 -12.12 11.16
CA ARG A 276 -10.51 -11.80 9.89
C ARG A 276 -9.40 -10.78 10.12
N CYS A 277 -8.21 -11.11 9.63
CA CYS A 277 -7.02 -10.28 9.61
C CYS A 277 -6.62 -10.02 8.15
N LYS A 278 -6.03 -8.85 7.88
CA LYS A 278 -5.53 -8.46 6.57
C LYS A 278 -4.22 -7.68 6.69
N CYS A 279 -3.40 -7.76 5.64
CA CYS A 279 -2.27 -6.85 5.43
C CYS A 279 -2.02 -6.64 3.94
N ARG A 280 -1.32 -5.55 3.63
CA ARG A 280 -0.73 -5.28 2.33
C ARG A 280 0.77 -5.14 2.55
N LEU A 281 1.54 -6.01 1.90
CA LEU A 281 2.98 -6.10 2.05
C LEU A 281 3.64 -5.31 0.91
N ASP A 282 4.59 -4.42 1.24
CA ASP A 282 5.29 -3.61 0.24
C ASP A 282 5.91 -4.50 -0.85
N ALA A 283 6.67 -5.54 -0.47
CA ALA A 283 7.17 -6.53 -1.42
C ALA A 283 7.48 -7.90 -0.80
N VAL A 284 7.21 -8.95 -1.56
CA VAL A 284 7.59 -10.33 -1.24
C VAL A 284 8.50 -10.90 -2.32
N ARG A 285 9.55 -11.61 -1.91
CA ARG A 285 10.48 -12.30 -2.82
C ARG A 285 10.80 -13.70 -2.30
N PHE A 286 11.11 -14.61 -3.22
CA PHE A 286 11.56 -15.96 -2.90
C PHE A 286 12.87 -16.26 -3.61
N ASP A 287 13.92 -16.58 -2.84
CA ASP A 287 15.26 -16.86 -3.37
C ASP A 287 15.58 -18.37 -3.46
N GLY A 288 14.58 -19.23 -3.23
CA GLY A 288 14.75 -20.69 -3.14
C GLY A 288 14.91 -21.21 -1.72
N ARG A 289 15.35 -20.37 -0.77
CA ARG A 289 15.59 -20.74 0.65
C ARG A 289 14.86 -19.84 1.63
N SER A 290 14.43 -18.66 1.21
CA SER A 290 13.74 -17.70 2.06
C SER A 290 12.59 -17.05 1.32
N VAL A 291 11.44 -16.98 1.97
CA VAL A 291 10.38 -16.02 1.63
C VAL A 291 10.69 -14.74 2.40
N VAL A 292 11.16 -13.71 1.70
CA VAL A 292 11.59 -12.45 2.30
C VAL A 292 10.53 -11.38 2.04
N VAL A 293 10.03 -10.78 3.12
CA VAL A 293 9.21 -9.57 3.09
C VAL A 293 10.13 -8.37 3.23
N TYR A 294 10.10 -7.47 2.25
CA TYR A 294 10.78 -6.18 2.32
C TYR A 294 9.75 -5.10 2.63
N ASP A 295 10.04 -4.26 3.61
CA ASP A 295 9.17 -3.17 4.05
C ASP A 295 9.96 -1.86 4.05
N PHE A 296 9.56 -0.94 3.17
CA PHE A 296 10.31 0.27 2.86
C PHE A 296 9.94 1.40 3.79
N LYS A 297 10.95 2.03 4.39
CA LYS A 297 10.81 3.13 5.34
C LYS A 297 11.68 4.30 4.92
N SER A 298 11.06 5.42 4.53
CA SER A 298 11.78 6.69 4.53
C SER A 298 12.18 7.04 5.97
N ALA A 299 13.45 7.36 6.18
CA ALA A 299 14.06 7.57 7.48
C ALA A 299 14.67 8.97 7.56
N ILE A 300 14.75 9.51 8.77
CA ILE A 300 15.56 10.70 9.06
C ILE A 300 17.02 10.28 9.21
N ASP A 301 17.25 9.18 9.91
CA ASP A 301 18.54 8.60 10.23
C ASP A 301 18.40 7.09 10.11
N ALA A 302 19.15 6.50 9.18
CA ALA A 302 19.15 5.08 8.91
C ALA A 302 20.28 4.36 9.67
N ASP A 303 21.03 5.02 10.56
CA ASP A 303 21.95 4.37 11.48
C ASP A 303 21.22 3.28 12.28
N ARG A 304 21.95 2.20 12.58
CA ARG A 304 21.38 1.01 13.23
C ARG A 304 20.73 1.34 14.58
N GLU A 305 21.34 2.17 15.42
CA GLU A 305 20.79 2.50 16.73
C GLU A 305 19.63 3.49 16.62
N ALA A 306 19.78 4.51 15.77
CA ALA A 306 18.74 5.51 15.53
C ALA A 306 17.47 4.87 14.95
N PHE A 307 17.62 4.08 13.89
CA PHE A 307 16.52 3.35 13.28
C PHE A 307 15.95 2.29 14.22
N GLY A 308 16.79 1.62 15.03
CA GLY A 308 16.34 0.67 16.04
C GLY A 308 15.38 1.27 17.08
N ARG A 309 15.67 2.51 17.54
CA ARG A 309 14.76 3.28 18.41
C ARG A 309 13.44 3.59 17.71
N VAL A 310 13.51 4.11 16.49
CA VAL A 310 12.32 4.40 15.68
C VAL A 310 11.48 3.15 15.45
N ALA A 311 12.10 2.00 15.20
CA ALA A 311 11.41 0.73 14.98
C ALA A 311 10.63 0.27 16.21
N LEU A 312 11.13 0.52 17.42
CA LEU A 312 10.39 0.25 18.65
C LEU A 312 9.27 1.29 18.86
N ASP A 313 9.59 2.58 18.78
CA ASP A 313 8.66 3.68 19.05
C ASP A 313 7.45 3.68 18.09
N ARG A 314 7.67 3.30 16.82
CA ARG A 314 6.63 3.17 15.80
C ARG A 314 5.98 1.78 15.76
N LEU A 315 6.28 0.93 16.74
CA LEU A 315 5.81 -0.44 16.85
C LEU A 315 6.03 -1.24 15.55
N TYR A 316 7.17 -1.04 14.89
CA TYR A 316 7.54 -1.85 13.72
C TYR A 316 7.81 -3.31 14.08
N TRP A 317 8.15 -3.61 15.34
CA TRP A 317 8.25 -4.99 15.81
C TRP A 317 6.91 -5.72 15.73
N LEU A 318 5.82 -5.04 16.13
CA LEU A 318 4.44 -5.54 15.98
C LEU A 318 4.15 -5.82 14.51
N GLN A 319 4.46 -4.87 13.62
CA GLN A 319 4.24 -5.01 12.18
C GLN A 319 5.02 -6.17 11.57
N ALA A 320 6.33 -6.27 11.85
CA ALA A 320 7.17 -7.33 11.31
C ALA A 320 6.65 -8.71 11.73
N ALA A 321 6.34 -8.90 13.02
CA ALA A 321 5.77 -10.16 13.50
C ALA A 321 4.41 -10.48 12.84
N TYR A 322 3.51 -9.49 12.76
CA TYR A 322 2.20 -9.65 12.14
C TYR A 322 2.30 -10.02 10.65
N TYR A 323 3.24 -9.43 9.91
CA TYR A 323 3.45 -9.70 8.49
C TYR A 323 4.17 -11.04 8.25
N THR A 324 5.12 -11.42 9.11
CA THR A 324 5.74 -12.75 9.10
C THR A 324 4.69 -13.84 9.33
N ASP A 325 3.77 -13.65 10.28
CA ASP A 325 2.70 -14.62 10.53
C ASP A 325 1.64 -14.62 9.44
N ALA A 326 1.38 -13.47 8.80
CA ALA A 326 0.53 -13.42 7.62
C ALA A 326 1.06 -14.32 6.50
N ILE A 327 2.37 -14.30 6.23
CA ILE A 327 3.01 -15.21 5.26
C ILE A 327 2.76 -16.66 5.67
N TRP A 328 3.02 -17.01 6.93
CA TRP A 328 2.80 -18.36 7.45
C TRP A 328 1.35 -18.84 7.27
N HIS A 329 0.38 -18.01 7.67
CA HIS A 329 -1.05 -18.32 7.55
C HIS A 329 -1.50 -18.43 6.09
N CYS A 330 -0.90 -17.64 5.19
CA CYS A 330 -1.27 -17.60 3.78
C CYS A 330 -0.37 -18.45 2.88
N LEU A 331 0.52 -19.31 3.40
CA LEU A 331 1.45 -20.11 2.59
C LEU A 331 0.76 -20.86 1.44
N ILE A 332 -0.44 -21.40 1.67
CA ILE A 332 -1.19 -22.14 0.64
C ILE A 332 -1.59 -21.22 -0.51
N GLY A 333 -2.08 -20.01 -0.21
CA GLY A 333 -2.46 -19.03 -1.22
C GLY A 333 -1.26 -18.34 -1.87
N LEU A 334 -0.14 -18.26 -1.15
CA LEU A 334 1.09 -17.64 -1.61
C LEU A 334 1.91 -18.57 -2.50
N ALA A 335 1.95 -19.87 -2.22
CA ALA A 335 2.84 -20.80 -2.90
C ALA A 335 2.73 -20.79 -4.44
N PRO A 336 1.52 -20.75 -5.06
CA PRO A 336 1.40 -20.62 -6.51
C PRO A 336 2.06 -19.33 -7.02
N LEU A 337 1.94 -18.23 -6.28
CA LEU A 337 2.57 -16.94 -6.60
C LEU A 337 4.11 -16.97 -6.51
N LEU A 338 4.67 -17.99 -5.85
CA LEU A 338 6.11 -18.23 -5.75
C LEU A 338 6.60 -19.35 -6.67
N ASP A 339 5.74 -19.84 -7.57
CA ASP A 339 6.00 -20.99 -8.46
C ASP A 339 6.34 -22.27 -7.67
N ARG A 340 5.68 -22.44 -6.52
CA ARG A 340 5.83 -23.61 -5.64
C ARG A 340 4.50 -24.34 -5.49
N ALA A 341 4.56 -25.67 -5.33
CA ALA A 341 3.42 -26.42 -4.83
C ALA A 341 3.17 -26.06 -3.36
N ALA A 342 1.90 -25.86 -2.99
CA ALA A 342 1.51 -25.43 -1.65
C ALA A 342 1.97 -26.39 -0.55
N GLU A 343 1.81 -27.70 -0.77
CA GLU A 343 2.22 -28.72 0.19
C GLU A 343 3.74 -28.75 0.37
N ASP A 344 4.50 -28.71 -0.73
CA ASP A 344 5.97 -28.70 -0.70
C ASP A 344 6.52 -27.48 0.03
N LEU A 345 6.01 -26.28 -0.27
CA LEU A 345 6.46 -25.06 0.39
C LEU A 345 6.18 -25.14 1.89
N ARG A 346 4.96 -25.54 2.28
CA ARG A 346 4.59 -25.69 3.68
C ARG A 346 5.49 -26.68 4.41
N GLN A 347 5.76 -27.84 3.83
CA GLN A 347 6.65 -28.85 4.42
C GLN A 347 8.07 -28.32 4.59
N GLN A 348 8.60 -27.59 3.59
CA GLN A 348 9.93 -26.99 3.67
C GLN A 348 10.02 -25.90 4.74
N VAL A 349 8.98 -25.07 4.92
CA VAL A 349 8.99 -24.09 6.02
C VAL A 349 8.92 -24.78 7.38
N VAL A 350 8.07 -25.81 7.53
CA VAL A 350 7.98 -26.60 8.78
C VAL A 350 9.30 -27.31 9.10
N ALA A 351 9.98 -27.85 8.10
CA ALA A 351 11.26 -28.53 8.24
C ALA A 351 12.43 -27.56 8.52
N GLY A 352 12.24 -26.26 8.29
CA GLY A 352 13.29 -25.25 8.39
C GLY A 352 14.20 -25.15 7.15
N ASP A 353 13.87 -25.86 6.08
CA ASP A 353 14.58 -25.78 4.79
C ASP A 353 14.33 -24.44 4.08
N VAL A 354 13.14 -23.87 4.31
CA VAL A 354 12.77 -22.53 3.86
C VAL A 354 12.43 -21.65 5.05
N THR A 355 13.05 -20.48 5.15
CA THR A 355 12.76 -19.51 6.23
C THR A 355 11.80 -18.41 5.77
N ILE A 356 11.01 -17.86 6.70
CA ILE A 356 10.27 -16.62 6.47
C ILE A 356 11.05 -15.49 7.13
N ALA A 357 11.48 -14.50 6.34
CA ALA A 357 12.26 -13.38 6.79
C ALA A 357 11.51 -12.07 6.59
N PHE A 358 11.80 -11.09 7.45
CA PHE A 358 11.29 -9.74 7.35
C PHE A 358 12.45 -8.75 7.43
N GLU A 359 12.51 -7.84 6.47
CA GLU A 359 13.52 -6.80 6.42
C GLU A 359 12.91 -5.42 6.28
N PHE A 360 13.30 -4.51 7.17
CA PHE A 360 13.13 -3.09 6.95
C PHE A 360 14.18 -2.59 5.97
N VAL A 361 13.75 -1.83 4.98
CA VAL A 361 14.62 -1.06 4.09
C VAL A 361 14.52 0.40 4.47
N ALA A 362 15.46 0.89 5.27
CA ALA A 362 15.51 2.27 5.75
C ALA A 362 16.27 3.13 4.73
N ILE A 363 15.65 4.22 4.26
CA ILE A 363 16.20 5.10 3.22
C ILE A 363 16.22 6.53 3.75
N GLU A 364 17.39 7.11 3.92
CA GLU A 364 17.48 8.50 4.39
C GLU A 364 17.01 9.49 3.34
N LYS A 365 16.32 10.54 3.78
CA LYS A 365 15.78 11.60 2.91
C LYS A 365 16.77 12.72 2.58
N THR A 366 18.04 12.57 2.96
CA THR A 366 19.08 13.58 2.72
C THR A 366 20.22 12.97 1.92
N TYR A 367 20.70 13.69 0.90
CA TYR A 367 21.81 13.25 0.06
C TYR A 367 23.03 12.89 0.94
N PRO A 368 23.70 11.74 0.74
CA PRO A 368 23.66 10.88 -0.46
C PRO A 368 22.59 9.77 -0.46
N PHE A 369 21.53 9.91 0.34
CA PHE A 369 20.40 8.97 0.43
C PHE A 369 20.82 7.53 0.78
N PRO A 370 21.64 7.32 1.83
CA PRO A 370 22.05 5.98 2.21
C PRO A 370 20.84 5.07 2.46
N VAL A 371 20.98 3.82 2.01
CA VAL A 371 19.98 2.76 2.15
C VAL A 371 20.55 1.67 3.05
N ALA A 372 19.82 1.35 4.12
CA ALA A 372 20.19 0.32 5.07
C ALA A 372 19.10 -0.77 5.16
N ARG A 373 19.52 -2.00 5.45
CA ARG A 373 18.63 -3.17 5.59
C ARG A 373 18.74 -3.71 7.01
N TYR A 374 17.60 -3.95 7.65
CA TYR A 374 17.55 -4.43 9.03
C TYR A 374 16.54 -5.55 9.19
N ALA A 375 16.97 -6.63 9.85
CA ALA A 375 16.08 -7.68 10.35
C ALA A 375 16.00 -7.60 11.87
N LEU A 376 14.87 -8.03 12.42
CA LEU A 376 14.72 -8.22 13.87
C LEU A 376 15.33 -9.56 14.28
N THR A 377 15.83 -9.63 15.50
CA THR A 377 16.17 -10.90 16.16
C THR A 377 14.90 -11.71 16.45
N ASN A 378 15.05 -13.01 16.69
CA ASN A 378 13.92 -13.89 17.02
C ASN A 378 13.22 -13.45 18.31
N GLU A 379 13.97 -12.97 19.29
CA GLU A 379 13.45 -12.44 20.55
C GLU A 379 12.61 -11.19 20.31
N GLN A 380 13.07 -10.27 19.46
CA GLN A 380 12.32 -9.08 19.08
C GLN A 380 11.06 -9.40 18.29
N LEU A 381 11.12 -10.37 17.35
CA LEU A 381 9.93 -10.85 16.65
C LEU A 381 8.91 -11.48 17.60
N GLN A 382 9.37 -12.23 18.60
CA GLN A 382 8.46 -12.81 19.60
C GLN A 382 7.79 -11.75 20.47
N LEU A 383 8.51 -10.69 20.86
CA LEU A 383 7.91 -9.54 21.54
C LEU A 383 6.93 -8.80 20.61
N GLY A 384 7.27 -8.64 19.33
CA GLY A 384 6.35 -8.14 18.31
C GLY A 384 5.05 -8.96 18.20
N ARG A 385 5.16 -10.29 18.29
CA ARG A 385 4.02 -11.21 18.29
C ARG A 385 3.13 -11.02 19.50
N GLN A 386 3.73 -10.92 20.69
CA GLN A 386 2.98 -10.59 21.91
C GLN A 386 2.24 -9.25 21.80
N LEU A 387 2.88 -8.25 21.20
CA LEU A 387 2.26 -6.94 20.97
C LEU A 387 1.07 -7.01 20.02
N TYR A 388 1.17 -7.70 18.87
CA TYR A 388 0.02 -7.75 17.95
C TYR A 388 -1.10 -8.62 18.50
N MET A 389 -0.78 -9.72 19.21
CA MET A 389 -1.79 -10.55 19.89
C MET A 389 -2.54 -9.74 20.95
N ARG A 390 -1.83 -8.94 21.75
CA ARG A 390 -2.46 -7.98 22.67
C ARG A 390 -3.34 -6.98 21.93
N GLY A 391 -2.91 -6.51 20.76
CA GLY A 391 -3.73 -5.67 19.89
C GLY A 391 -5.02 -6.37 19.47
N LEU A 392 -4.94 -7.65 19.05
CA LEU A 392 -6.10 -8.46 18.68
C LEU A 392 -7.04 -8.64 19.87
N ASP A 393 -6.55 -9.00 21.06
CA ASP A 393 -7.35 -9.08 22.28
C ASP A 393 -8.18 -7.81 22.49
N LEU A 394 -7.52 -6.65 22.42
CA LEU A 394 -8.13 -5.34 22.67
C LEU A 394 -9.24 -5.03 21.66
N VAL A 395 -8.98 -5.24 20.37
CA VAL A 395 -9.94 -4.88 19.32
C VAL A 395 -11.08 -5.89 19.23
N VAL A 396 -10.80 -7.18 19.45
CA VAL A 396 -11.82 -8.24 19.44
C VAL A 396 -12.73 -8.11 20.65
N GLN A 397 -12.18 -7.81 21.83
CA GLN A 397 -12.99 -7.53 23.02
C GLN A 397 -13.87 -6.29 22.81
N ALA A 398 -13.31 -5.20 22.26
CA ALA A 398 -14.06 -3.97 22.00
C ALA A 398 -15.17 -4.17 20.97
N ASP A 399 -14.87 -4.85 19.86
CA ASP A 399 -15.81 -5.15 18.79
C ASP A 399 -16.96 -6.04 19.28
N ARG A 400 -16.66 -7.16 19.94
CA ARG A 400 -17.68 -8.07 20.51
C ARG A 400 -18.50 -7.42 21.62
N GLY A 401 -17.88 -6.56 22.43
CA GLY A 401 -18.54 -5.87 23.54
C GLY A 401 -19.32 -4.63 23.11
N GLY A 402 -19.13 -4.14 21.88
CA GLY A 402 -19.70 -2.87 21.41
C GLY A 402 -19.14 -1.64 22.14
N VAL A 403 -18.04 -1.77 22.87
CA VAL A 403 -17.45 -0.70 23.69
C VAL A 403 -15.97 -0.56 23.36
N TRP A 404 -15.63 0.50 22.64
CA TRP A 404 -14.26 0.88 22.33
C TRP A 404 -13.76 1.83 23.42
N ALA A 405 -13.15 1.27 24.47
CA ALA A 405 -12.73 2.05 25.63
C ALA A 405 -11.59 3.04 25.30
N GLY A 406 -11.72 4.26 25.83
CA GLY A 406 -10.68 5.29 25.84
C GLY A 406 -9.87 5.25 27.14
N TYR A 407 -9.72 6.40 27.77
CA TYR A 407 -9.19 6.48 29.12
C TYR A 407 -10.25 6.11 30.17
N PRO A 408 -9.85 5.61 31.35
CA PRO A 408 -10.77 5.39 32.46
C PRO A 408 -11.50 6.69 32.85
N PRO A 409 -12.80 6.61 33.22
CA PRO A 409 -13.58 7.80 33.56
C PRO A 409 -13.22 8.40 34.94
N GLY A 410 -12.52 7.64 35.79
CA GLY A 410 -12.10 8.09 37.11
C GLY A 410 -10.89 9.03 37.06
N VAL A 411 -10.76 9.90 38.06
CA VAL A 411 -9.59 10.76 38.23
C VAL A 411 -8.34 9.90 38.41
N GLN A 412 -7.31 10.17 37.60
CA GLN A 412 -6.00 9.55 37.72
C GLN A 412 -5.00 10.56 38.28
N LEU A 413 -4.19 10.12 39.23
CA LEU A 413 -3.03 10.89 39.68
C LEU A 413 -1.98 10.86 38.57
N LEU A 414 -1.46 12.03 38.21
CA LEU A 414 -0.37 12.13 37.24
C LEU A 414 0.94 11.75 37.93
N PRO A 415 1.67 10.74 37.44
CA PRO A 415 2.99 10.42 37.98
C PRO A 415 3.95 11.57 37.71
N GLU A 416 4.84 11.84 38.66
CA GLU A 416 5.89 12.83 38.48
C GLU A 416 6.87 12.34 37.38
N PRO A 417 7.08 13.09 36.28
CA PRO A 417 8.04 12.68 35.26
C PRO A 417 9.47 12.75 35.82
N PRO A 418 10.42 11.91 35.38
CA PRO A 418 11.78 11.85 35.96
C PRO A 418 12.54 13.19 35.97
N TRP A 419 12.17 14.12 35.09
CA TRP A 419 12.78 15.44 34.97
C TRP A 419 12.06 16.55 35.77
N ALA A 420 10.90 16.29 36.39
CA ALA A 420 10.10 17.31 37.06
C ALA A 420 10.81 17.90 38.28
N ALA A 421 11.34 17.07 39.18
CA ALA A 421 12.06 17.53 40.37
C ALA A 421 13.10 18.61 40.08
N ARG A 422 13.92 18.41 39.03
CA ARG A 422 14.94 19.39 38.62
C ARG A 422 14.33 20.71 38.16
N LYS A 423 13.26 20.65 37.37
CA LYS A 423 12.56 21.84 36.86
C LYS A 423 11.86 22.61 37.98
N VAL A 424 11.21 21.89 38.90
CA VAL A 424 10.50 22.48 40.04
C VAL A 424 11.48 23.16 40.98
N ASN A 425 12.58 22.50 41.35
CA ASN A 425 13.60 23.10 42.22
C ASN A 425 14.18 24.37 41.61
N ALA A 426 14.52 24.37 40.31
CA ALA A 426 15.02 25.55 39.63
C ALA A 426 14.04 26.74 39.67
N LEU A 427 12.73 26.49 39.55
CA LEU A 427 11.70 27.53 39.62
C LEU A 427 11.51 28.07 41.05
N LEU A 428 11.56 27.20 42.06
CA LEU A 428 11.46 27.59 43.47
C LEU A 428 12.67 28.43 43.90
N GLU A 429 13.88 28.06 43.49
CA GLU A 429 15.10 28.82 43.77
C GLU A 429 15.14 30.17 43.04
N ALA A 430 14.62 30.25 41.81
CA ALA A 430 14.57 31.49 41.04
C ALA A 430 13.67 32.57 41.68
N THR A 431 12.67 32.17 42.46
CA THR A 431 11.74 33.10 43.13
C THR A 431 12.39 33.74 44.35
N VAL A 432 13.29 33.03 45.05
CA VAL A 432 14.02 33.54 46.22
C VAL A 432 15.00 34.66 45.84
N MET A 433 15.53 34.67 44.61
CA MET A 433 16.45 35.71 44.14
C MET A 433 15.76 37.03 43.74
N GLN A 434 14.45 37.03 43.49
CA GLN A 434 13.70 38.24 43.13
C GLN A 434 13.13 39.01 44.33
N GLU A 435 13.02 38.38 45.51
CA GLU A 435 12.60 39.06 46.75
C GLU A 435 13.76 39.68 47.54
N VAL A 436 15.01 39.53 47.06
CA VAL A 436 16.24 40.03 47.73
C VAL A 436 16.91 41.18 46.95
N ALA A 437 16.26 41.71 45.91
CA ALA A 437 16.67 42.90 45.17
C ALA A 437 15.66 44.04 45.39
#